data_AF-B4H473-F1
#
_entry.id   AF-B4H473-F1
#
_cell.length_a   1.000
_cell.length_b   1.000
_cell.length_c   1.000
_cell.angle_alpha   90.00
_cell.angle_beta   90.00
_cell.angle_gamma   90.00
#
_symmetry.space_group_name_H-M   'P 1'
#
loop_
_entity.id
_entity.type
_entity.pdbx_description
1 polymer ?
#
loop_
_entity_poly.entity_id
_entity_poly.type
_entity_poly.pdbx_seq_one_letter_code
_entity_poly.pdbx_strand_id
1 'polypeptide(L)' 'MKKVLCLSVAVGHVGMKSDELAQNVNLSINFLVSLLKKNWQNVRSLHIKSSMGPPQRLY' A
#
# COMPACT_ATOMS: atom_id res chain seq x y z
N MET A 1 -11.32 -15.52 -4.61
CA MET A 1 -10.22 -14.53 -4.48
C MET A 1 -9.74 -14.18 -5.88
N LYS A 2 -9.80 -12.90 -6.26
CA LYS A 2 -9.29 -12.44 -7.57
C LYS A 2 -7.79 -12.82 -7.63
N LYS A 3 -7.39 -13.68 -8.58
CA LYS A 3 -5.98 -14.09 -8.76
C LYS A 3 -5.20 -12.96 -9.43
N VAL A 4 -5.03 -11.84 -8.74
CA VAL A 4 -4.37 -10.66 -9.27
C VAL A 4 -3.02 -10.52 -8.56
N LEU A 5 -1.97 -10.31 -9.35
CA LEU A 5 -0.59 -10.25 -8.87
C LEU A 5 -0.27 -8.92 -8.16
N CYS A 6 -1.00 -7.86 -8.49
CA CYS A 6 -0.81 -6.53 -7.94
C CYS A 6 -2.14 -6.00 -7.39
N LEU A 7 -2.17 -5.65 -6.10
CA LEU A 7 -3.27 -4.93 -5.48
C LEU A 7 -2.82 -3.48 -5.26
N SER A 8 -3.72 -2.53 -5.51
CA SER A 8 -3.45 -1.10 -5.33
C SER A 8 -4.64 -0.44 -4.67
N VAL A 9 -4.37 0.44 -3.71
CA VAL A 9 -5.35 1.20 -2.94
C VAL A 9 -4.88 2.64 -2.90
N ALA A 10 -5.81 3.59 -3.06
CA ALA A 10 -5.53 5.00 -2.86
C ALA A 10 -5.47 5.31 -1.36
N VAL A 11 -4.39 5.95 -0.93
CA VAL A 11 -4.09 6.16 0.51
C VAL A 11 -4.29 7.62 0.95
N GLY A 12 -4.27 8.58 0.01
CA GLY A 12 -4.49 9.99 0.31
C GLY A 12 -4.31 10.93 -0.89
N HIS A 13 -4.40 12.24 -0.63
CA HIS A 13 -4.25 13.32 -1.63
C HIS A 13 -3.41 14.49 -1.07
N VAL A 14 -3.01 15.43 -1.94
CA VAL A 14 -2.09 16.55 -1.63
C VAL A 14 -2.51 17.44 -0.45
N GLY A 15 -3.80 17.48 -0.10
CA GLY A 15 -4.33 18.31 0.98
C GLY A 15 -4.32 17.66 2.37
N MET A 16 -3.94 16.38 2.48
CA MET A 16 -3.87 15.67 3.77
C MET A 16 -2.56 16.00 4.50
N LYS A 17 -2.62 15.98 5.84
CA LYS A 17 -1.43 16.12 6.67
C LYS A 17 -0.52 14.89 6.55
N SER A 18 0.78 15.10 6.71
CA SER A 18 1.78 14.02 6.64
C SER A 18 1.51 12.90 7.65
N ASP A 19 1.07 13.24 8.85
CA ASP A 19 0.84 12.28 9.93
C ASP A 19 -0.38 11.38 9.64
N GLU A 20 -1.46 11.99 9.16
CA GLU A 20 -2.66 11.26 8.72
C GLU A 20 -2.34 10.36 7.53
N LEU A 21 -1.52 10.84 6.60
CA LEU A 21 -1.09 10.05 5.44
C LEU A 21 -0.25 8.84 5.87
N ALA A 22 0.68 9.01 6.81
CA ALA A 22 1.48 7.91 7.37
C ALA A 22 0.61 6.86 8.08
N GLN A 23 -0.40 7.30 8.85
CA GLN A 23 -1.37 6.40 9.47
C GLN A 23 -2.18 5.62 8.42
N ASN A 24 -2.67 6.31 7.39
CA ASN A 24 -3.42 5.67 6.30
C ASN A 24 -2.56 4.65 5.53
N VAL A 25 -1.28 4.92 5.32
CA VAL A 25 -0.32 3.99 4.69
C VAL A 25 -0.23 2.71 5.50
N ASN A 26 0.00 2.81 6.81
CA ASN A 26 0.11 1.64 7.68
C ASN A 26 -1.20 0.83 7.71
N LEU A 27 -2.35 1.51 7.83
CA LEU A 27 -3.65 0.85 7.83
C LEU A 27 -3.92 0.12 6.51
N SER A 28 -3.63 0.77 5.38
CA SER A 28 -3.83 0.22 4.04
C SER A 28 -2.94 -1.00 3.79
N ILE A 29 -1.69 -0.97 4.24
CA ILE A 29 -0.78 -2.13 4.14
C ILE A 29 -1.33 -3.30 4.96
N ASN A 30 -1.74 -3.07 6.20
CA ASN A 30 -2.29 -4.12 7.07
C ASN A 30 -3.57 -4.73 6.49
N PHE A 31 -4.46 -3.91 5.92
CA PHE A 31 -5.64 -4.39 5.23
C PHE A 31 -5.29 -5.22 3.99
N LEU A 32 -4.35 -4.78 3.16
CA LEU A 32 -3.94 -5.54 1.98
C LEU A 32 -3.30 -6.89 2.35
N VAL A 33 -2.47 -6.92 3.39
CA VAL A 33 -1.84 -8.14 3.87
C VAL A 33 -2.87 -9.13 4.45
N SER A 34 -3.92 -8.65 5.11
CA SER A 34 -4.95 -9.53 5.68
C SER A 34 -5.81 -10.23 4.62
N LEU A 35 -5.90 -9.67 3.42
CA LEU A 35 -6.59 -10.29 2.28
C LEU A 35 -5.80 -11.47 1.68
N LEU A 36 -4.50 -11.60 1.98
CA LEU A 36 -3.64 -12.66 1.46
C LEU A 36 -3.68 -13.90 2.35
N LYS A 37 -3.90 -15.08 1.74
CA LYS A 37 -4.01 -16.38 2.46
C LYS A 37 -2.80 -16.72 3.36
N LYS A 38 -1.61 -16.20 3.07
CA LYS A 38 -0.38 -16.38 3.86
C LYS A 38 0.24 -15.05 4.34
N ASN A 39 -0.55 -13.97 4.35
CA ASN A 39 -0.13 -12.64 4.81
C ASN A 39 1.19 -12.20 4.15
N TRP A 40 2.19 -11.84 4.96
CA TRP A 40 3.49 -11.32 4.53
C TRP A 40 4.33 -12.29 3.69
N GLN A 41 4.13 -13.62 3.80
CA GLN A 41 4.87 -14.59 2.98
C GLN A 41 4.54 -14.47 1.49
N ASN A 42 3.36 -13.95 1.16
CA ASN A 42 2.94 -13.72 -0.23
C ASN A 42 3.25 -12.30 -0.71
N VAL A 43 3.89 -11.46 0.11
CA VAL A 43 4.28 -10.10 -0.26
C VAL A 43 5.73 -10.11 -0.73
N ARG A 44 5.94 -9.98 -2.04
CA ARG A 44 7.30 -9.91 -2.62
C ARG A 44 7.90 -8.51 -2.51
N SER A 45 7.11 -7.47 -2.73
CA SER A 45 7.57 -6.08 -2.73
C SER A 45 6.43 -5.11 -2.50
N LEU A 46 6.68 -4.01 -1.80
CA LEU A 46 5.72 -2.93 -1.56
C LEU A 46 6.26 -1.61 -2.11
N HIS A 47 5.44 -0.94 -2.91
CA HIS A 47 5.78 0.32 -3.57
C HIS A 47 4.73 1.39 -3.27
N ILE A 48 5.19 2.55 -2.83
CA ILE A 48 4.37 3.76 -2.74
C ILE A 48 4.59 4.55 -4.02
N LYS A 49 3.49 4.91 -4.69
CA LYS A 49 3.50 5.75 -5.89
C LYS A 49 2.72 7.03 -5.60
N SER A 50 3.28 8.16 -6.02
CA SER A 50 2.54 9.41 -6.17
C SER A 50 2.16 9.59 -7.63
N SER A 51 1.19 10.47 -7.93
CA SER A 51 0.67 10.66 -9.29
C SER A 51 1.75 11.12 -10.29
N MET A 52 2.73 11.89 -9.83
CA MET A 52 3.75 12.53 -10.67
C MET A 52 5.19 12.22 -10.22
N GLY A 53 5.39 11.50 -9.12
CA GLY A 53 6.71 11.25 -8.54
C GLY A 53 7.22 9.82 -8.77
N PRO A 54 8.53 9.60 -8.58
CA PRO A 54 9.12 8.29 -8.72
C PRO A 54 8.60 7.32 -7.64
N PRO A 55 8.38 6.04 -7.97
CA PRO A 55 7.95 5.03 -7.01
C PRO A 55 8.99 4.84 -5.91
N GLN A 56 8.56 4.84 -4.65
CA GLN A 56 9.40 4.54 -3.49
C GLN A 56 9.15 3.10 -3.05
N ARG A 57 10.21 2.29 -2.97
CA ARG A 57 10.11 0.91 -2.51
C ARG A 57 10.34 0.84 -1.00
N LEU A 58 9.37 0.27 -0.28
CA LEU A 58 9.46 0.05 1.16
C LEU A 58 10.06 -1.31 1.51
N TYR A 59 9.78 -2.33 0.70
CA TYR A 59 10.22 -3.72 0.86
C TYR A 59 10.34 -4.39 -0.51
#